data_AF-A0A4P9UR71-F1
#
_entry.id   AF-A0A4P9UR71-F1
#
_cell.length_a   1.000
_cell.length_b   1.000
_cell.length_c   1.000
_cell.angle_alpha   90.00
_cell.angle_beta   90.00
_cell.angle_gamma   90.00
#
_symmetry.space_group_name_H-M   'P 1'
#
loop_
_entity.id
_entity.type
_entity.pdbx_description
1 polymer ?
#
loop_
_entity_poly.entity_id
_entity_poly.type
_entity_poly.pdbx_seq_one_letter_code
_entity_poly.pdbx_strand_id
1 'polypeptide(L)'
;MKKTSKLKALTFAAAAMGALVSLPSNAATVITPDVHLFEFTPDNSSRTLNVRADAWYNLTMGYLGWTHHANWGTMSLRRGQPVTITVDASDIDGFHPGITVWFRQQGRAFAGPYIVDAHSYSQSQDVINLNAVVDDDPVNPRNSGRSQRIHMEFIANAFDRDGMGDVLPEAFDQSAINKVLDGEPGKVSLTFTPPRNGLYQFVVGGINPDEDIDTSKIGAGNRYPVNVHVSFPSR
;
A
#
# COMPACT_ATOMS: atom_id res chain seq x y z
N MET A 1 -77.33 18.81 27.14
CA MET A 1 -76.74 17.68 26.40
C MET A 1 -75.67 18.20 25.44
N LYS A 2 -74.48 17.57 25.52
CA LYS A 2 -73.39 17.41 24.52
C LYS A 2 -72.62 18.62 23.96
N LYS A 3 -71.36 18.65 24.41
CA LYS A 3 -70.13 19.33 23.93
C LYS A 3 -69.80 19.03 22.46
N THR A 4 -69.05 19.93 21.81
CA THR A 4 -67.93 19.65 20.86
C THR A 4 -67.16 20.96 20.63
N SER A 5 -66.06 21.22 21.34
CA SER A 5 -64.65 20.81 21.13
C SER A 5 -63.86 21.82 20.29
N LYS A 6 -63.06 22.61 21.01
CA LYS A 6 -62.05 23.56 20.52
C LYS A 6 -61.05 22.87 19.60
N LEU A 7 -60.78 23.50 18.45
CA LEU A 7 -59.67 23.18 17.57
C LEU A 7 -58.36 23.22 18.40
N LYS A 8 -57.73 22.06 18.60
CA LYS A 8 -56.35 21.99 19.07
C LYS A 8 -55.45 22.11 17.84
N ALA A 9 -54.79 23.25 17.70
CA ALA A 9 -53.64 23.38 16.81
C ALA A 9 -52.53 22.46 17.35
N LEU A 10 -52.25 21.38 16.63
CA LEU A 10 -51.05 20.58 16.85
C LEU A 10 -49.87 21.33 16.23
N THR A 11 -49.08 21.95 17.09
CA THR A 11 -47.73 22.41 16.74
C THR A 11 -46.84 21.17 16.62
N PHE A 12 -46.56 20.72 15.40
CA PHE A 12 -45.48 19.77 15.14
C PHE A 12 -44.16 20.52 15.22
N ALA A 13 -43.49 20.47 16.37
CA ALA A 13 -42.08 20.83 16.47
C ALA A 13 -41.26 19.69 15.84
N ALA A 14 -40.70 19.93 14.66
CA ALA A 14 -39.72 19.05 14.05
C ALA A 14 -38.44 19.11 14.88
N ALA A 15 -38.24 18.13 15.76
CA ALA A 15 -36.94 17.85 16.35
C ALA A 15 -36.04 17.25 15.26
N ALA A 16 -35.34 18.09 14.51
CA ALA A 16 -34.19 17.67 13.73
C ALA A 16 -33.07 17.33 14.71
N MET A 17 -33.11 16.12 15.29
CA MET A 17 -31.93 15.52 15.89
C MET A 17 -30.92 15.30 14.75
N GLY A 18 -29.99 16.23 14.62
CA GLY A 18 -28.79 16.02 13.82
C GLY A 18 -28.04 14.84 14.41
N ALA A 19 -28.22 13.67 13.82
CA ALA A 19 -27.26 12.59 13.99
C ALA A 19 -25.95 13.10 13.41
N LEU A 20 -25.04 13.53 14.28
CA LEU A 20 -23.62 13.58 13.96
C LEU A 20 -23.23 12.12 13.67
N VAL A 21 -23.25 11.75 12.40
CA VAL A 21 -22.74 10.47 11.95
C VAL A 21 -21.24 10.51 12.22
N SER A 22 -20.82 9.90 13.34
CA SER A 22 -19.41 9.58 13.53
C SER A 22 -19.03 8.60 12.43
N LEU A 23 -18.34 9.10 11.41
CA LEU A 23 -17.76 8.23 10.40
C LEU A 23 -16.82 7.26 11.13
N PRO A 24 -16.89 5.95 10.87
CA PRO A 24 -15.99 5.00 11.52
C PRO A 24 -14.54 5.43 11.24
N SER A 25 -13.73 5.52 12.30
CA SER A 25 -12.29 5.71 12.18
C SER A 25 -11.67 4.43 11.64
N ASN A 26 -10.93 4.51 10.54
CA ASN A 26 -10.13 3.40 10.03
C ASN A 26 -8.69 3.56 10.54
N ALA A 27 -8.19 2.53 11.19
CA ALA A 27 -6.89 2.53 11.86
C ALA A 27 -5.75 2.57 10.83
N ALA A 28 -5.08 3.72 10.76
CA ALA A 28 -3.87 3.92 9.97
C ALA A 28 -2.62 3.62 10.80
N THR A 29 -1.52 3.37 10.12
CA THR A 29 -0.25 3.00 10.73
C THR A 29 0.92 3.78 10.14
N VAL A 30 2.00 3.92 10.91
CA VAL A 30 3.23 4.56 10.47
C VAL A 30 4.21 3.52 9.90
N ILE A 31 4.76 3.84 8.74
CA ILE A 31 5.99 3.23 8.22
C ILE A 31 7.16 4.15 8.55
N THR A 32 8.11 3.65 9.33
CA THR A 32 9.22 4.46 9.85
C THR A 32 10.14 4.91 8.70
N PRO A 33 10.37 6.23 8.52
CA PRO A 33 11.37 6.72 7.58
C PRO A 33 12.75 6.12 7.88
N ASP A 34 13.54 5.93 6.82
CA ASP A 34 14.89 5.34 6.89
C ASP A 34 14.98 3.88 7.37
N VAL A 35 13.82 3.25 7.67
CA VAL A 35 13.73 1.81 7.99
C VAL A 35 12.83 1.11 6.97
N HIS A 36 11.63 1.65 6.77
CA HIS A 36 10.60 1.09 5.89
C HIS A 36 10.17 2.03 4.78
N LEU A 37 10.58 3.30 4.79
CA LEU A 37 10.25 4.27 3.76
C LEU A 37 11.49 5.05 3.32
N PHE A 38 11.73 5.08 2.01
CA PHE A 38 12.91 5.69 1.42
C PHE A 38 12.56 6.54 0.20
N GLU A 39 13.24 7.68 0.04
CA GLU A 39 13.09 8.53 -1.14
C GLU A 39 14.03 8.08 -2.26
N PHE A 40 13.47 8.01 -3.48
CA PHE A 40 14.20 7.79 -4.72
C PHE A 40 14.15 9.05 -5.58
N THR A 41 15.32 9.48 -6.04
CA THR A 41 15.49 10.67 -6.89
C THR A 41 16.44 10.33 -8.05
N PRO A 42 16.55 11.18 -9.08
CA PRO A 42 17.55 10.96 -10.14
C PRO A 42 18.99 10.85 -9.61
N ASP A 43 19.32 11.55 -8.52
CA ASP A 43 20.65 11.53 -7.88
C ASP A 43 20.80 10.37 -6.87
N ASN A 44 19.69 9.74 -6.48
CA ASN A 44 19.62 8.60 -5.57
C ASN A 44 18.59 7.58 -6.09
N SER A 45 18.93 6.96 -7.21
CA SER A 45 18.02 6.10 -7.97
C SER A 45 18.07 4.63 -7.57
N SER A 46 19.03 4.22 -6.74
CA SER A 46 19.22 2.83 -6.33
C SER A 46 19.32 2.68 -4.83
N ARG A 47 18.72 1.61 -4.28
CA ARG A 47 18.84 1.27 -2.86
C ARG A 47 18.56 -0.20 -2.60
N THR A 48 19.30 -0.80 -1.67
CA THR A 48 18.96 -2.11 -1.11
C THR A 48 17.89 -1.96 -0.03
N LEU A 49 16.79 -2.71 -0.16
CA LEU A 49 15.68 -2.76 0.78
C LEU A 49 15.67 -4.12 1.48
N ASN A 50 15.25 -4.17 2.74
CA ASN A 50 15.18 -5.41 3.52
C ASN A 50 13.73 -5.83 3.72
N VAL A 51 13.28 -6.83 2.96
CA VAL A 51 11.86 -7.23 2.87
C VAL A 51 11.69 -8.71 3.21
N ARG A 52 10.51 -9.15 3.66
CA ARG A 52 10.22 -10.59 3.74
C ARG A 52 9.82 -11.17 2.39
N ALA A 53 10.06 -12.48 2.23
CA ALA A 53 9.74 -13.22 1.01
C ALA A 53 8.23 -13.45 0.78
N ASP A 54 7.40 -13.14 1.77
CA ASP A 54 5.93 -13.20 1.72
C ASP A 54 5.28 -11.84 2.06
N ALA A 55 6.08 -10.76 2.00
CA ALA A 55 5.65 -9.43 2.42
C ALA A 55 4.68 -8.76 1.44
N TRP A 56 4.80 -9.07 0.15
CA TRP A 56 3.96 -8.47 -0.88
C TRP A 56 2.66 -9.24 -1.07
N TYR A 57 2.68 -10.55 -0.80
CA TYR A 57 1.51 -11.40 -0.87
C TYR A 57 1.57 -12.50 0.18
N ASN A 58 0.71 -12.39 1.20
CA ASN A 58 0.73 -13.27 2.35
C ASN A 58 -0.54 -14.11 2.45
N LEU A 59 -0.39 -15.44 2.43
CA LEU A 59 -1.51 -16.38 2.51
C LEU A 59 -2.29 -16.29 3.84
N THR A 60 -1.62 -15.87 4.92
CA THR A 60 -2.23 -15.76 6.26
C THR A 60 -2.90 -14.40 6.52
N MET A 61 -2.57 -13.37 5.75
CA MET A 61 -3.21 -12.04 5.81
C MET A 61 -4.40 -11.91 4.83
N GLY A 62 -5.00 -13.03 4.44
CA GLY A 62 -6.08 -13.04 3.47
C GLY A 62 -5.64 -12.59 2.08
N TYR A 63 -4.46 -13.03 1.65
CA TYR A 63 -3.90 -12.74 0.33
C TYR A 63 -3.49 -11.27 0.11
N LEU A 64 -3.32 -10.53 1.21
CA LEU A 64 -2.86 -9.15 1.22
C LEU A 64 -1.35 -9.07 1.44
N GLY A 65 -0.74 -7.96 1.04
CA GLY A 65 0.60 -7.61 1.45
C GLY A 65 0.62 -7.14 2.90
N TRP A 66 1.76 -7.29 3.58
CA TRP A 66 1.96 -6.87 4.97
C TRP A 66 2.85 -5.63 5.02
N THR A 67 2.23 -4.51 5.40
CA THR A 67 2.80 -3.15 5.36
C THR A 67 4.21 -3.03 5.95
N HIS A 68 4.45 -3.60 7.15
CA HIS A 68 5.72 -3.46 7.86
C HIS A 68 6.74 -4.54 7.52
N HIS A 69 6.32 -5.61 6.83
CA HIS A 69 7.21 -6.66 6.36
C HIS A 69 7.76 -6.35 4.95
N ALA A 70 7.04 -5.50 4.23
CA ALA A 70 7.48 -4.86 3.01
C ALA A 70 8.33 -3.61 3.32
N ASN A 71 8.96 -3.08 2.28
CA ASN A 71 9.58 -1.75 2.31
C ASN A 71 8.95 -0.87 1.23
N TRP A 72 8.96 0.42 1.48
CA TRP A 72 8.28 1.43 0.68
C TRP A 72 9.26 2.42 0.10
N GLY A 73 8.92 2.92 -1.08
CA GLY A 73 9.64 4.00 -1.73
C GLY A 73 8.72 5.15 -2.12
N THR A 74 9.27 6.35 -2.18
CA THR A 74 8.59 7.53 -2.73
C THR A 74 9.42 8.19 -3.81
N MET A 75 8.75 8.75 -4.80
CA MET A 75 9.37 9.49 -5.90
C MET A 75 8.44 10.61 -6.36
N SER A 76 9.02 11.77 -6.70
CA SER A 76 8.28 12.88 -7.30
C SER A 76 8.42 12.83 -8.81
N LEU A 77 7.32 12.61 -9.52
CA LEU A 77 7.33 12.37 -10.96
C LEU A 77 6.56 13.45 -11.74
N ARG A 78 6.94 13.60 -13.02
CA ARG A 78 6.25 14.43 -13.99
C ARG A 78 5.36 13.56 -14.88
N ARG A 79 4.20 14.08 -15.23
CA ARG A 79 3.22 13.45 -16.11
C ARG A 79 3.86 13.13 -17.47
N GLY A 80 3.52 11.97 -18.03
CA GLY A 80 3.74 11.66 -19.44
C GLY A 80 5.14 11.18 -19.80
N GLN A 81 6.05 11.03 -18.84
CA GLN A 81 7.37 10.47 -19.08
C GLN A 81 7.48 9.09 -18.41
N PRO A 82 7.82 8.02 -19.15
CA PRO A 82 7.88 6.68 -18.58
C PRO A 82 8.94 6.58 -17.48
N VAL A 83 8.63 5.82 -16.44
CA VAL A 83 9.51 5.49 -15.33
C VAL A 83 9.52 3.98 -15.18
N THR A 84 10.69 3.42 -14.97
CA THR A 84 10.87 1.97 -14.74
C THR A 84 11.42 1.76 -13.35
N ILE A 85 10.80 0.86 -12.59
CA ILE A 85 11.31 0.37 -11.32
C ILE A 85 11.72 -1.07 -11.53
N THR A 86 12.98 -1.39 -11.23
CA THR A 86 13.49 -2.75 -11.23
C THR A 86 13.76 -3.17 -9.80
N VAL A 87 13.28 -4.34 -9.42
CA VAL A 87 13.62 -5.01 -8.16
C VAL A 87 14.41 -6.25 -8.52
N ASP A 88 15.60 -6.36 -7.96
CA ASP A 88 16.57 -7.43 -8.22
C ASP A 88 16.94 -8.12 -6.92
N ALA A 89 16.56 -9.38 -6.83
CA ALA A 89 16.84 -10.34 -5.79
C ALA A 89 17.46 -11.62 -6.38
N SER A 90 18.07 -11.53 -7.57
CA SER A 90 18.65 -12.68 -8.28
C SER A 90 19.77 -13.39 -7.52
N ASP A 91 20.42 -12.70 -6.56
CA ASP A 91 21.39 -13.28 -5.63
C ASP A 91 20.76 -14.12 -4.50
N ILE A 92 19.43 -14.23 -4.45
CA ILE A 92 18.66 -14.91 -3.41
C ILE A 92 17.82 -16.02 -4.05
N ASP A 93 18.34 -17.24 -3.99
CA ASP A 93 17.70 -18.41 -4.59
C ASP A 93 16.27 -18.61 -4.08
N GLY A 94 15.33 -18.80 -5.00
CA GLY A 94 13.90 -18.97 -4.73
C GLY A 94 13.12 -17.73 -4.26
N PHE A 95 13.74 -16.54 -4.25
CA PHE A 95 13.04 -15.30 -3.90
C PHE A 95 12.40 -14.69 -5.13
N HIS A 96 11.11 -14.34 -5.06
CA HIS A 96 10.42 -13.67 -6.16
C HIS A 96 9.89 -12.30 -5.73
N PRO A 97 10.46 -11.20 -6.25
CA PRO A 97 10.03 -9.86 -5.89
C PRO A 97 8.69 -9.48 -6.52
N GLY A 98 7.88 -8.76 -5.74
CA GLY A 98 6.65 -8.08 -6.15
C GLY A 98 6.70 -6.58 -5.84
N ILE A 99 6.02 -5.80 -6.68
CA ILE A 99 5.94 -4.35 -6.58
C ILE A 99 4.54 -3.83 -6.90
N THR A 100 4.07 -2.86 -6.10
CA THR A 100 2.87 -2.07 -6.42
C THR A 100 3.19 -0.58 -6.34
N VAL A 101 2.65 0.19 -7.28
CA VAL A 101 2.81 1.65 -7.38
C VAL A 101 1.45 2.32 -7.29
N TRP A 102 1.40 3.39 -6.50
CA TRP A 102 0.27 4.31 -6.43
C TRP A 102 0.69 5.75 -6.65
N PHE A 103 -0.22 6.57 -7.17
CA PHE A 103 -0.16 8.01 -7.06
C PHE A 103 -0.71 8.41 -5.68
N ARG A 104 0.11 9.10 -4.88
CA ARG A 104 -0.22 9.51 -3.52
C ARG A 104 -0.72 10.95 -3.54
N GLN A 105 -2.01 11.16 -3.25
CA GLN A 105 -2.53 12.52 -3.12
C GLN A 105 -1.84 13.24 -1.94
N GLN A 106 -1.52 14.52 -2.14
CA GLN A 106 -0.81 15.38 -1.19
C GLN A 106 -1.59 16.67 -0.93
N GLY A 107 -1.28 17.33 0.18
CA GLY A 107 -1.87 18.61 0.57
C GLY A 107 -2.24 18.64 2.05
N ARG A 108 -2.71 19.79 2.53
CA ARG A 108 -2.97 20.03 3.96
C ARG A 108 -3.97 19.05 4.61
N ALA A 109 -4.90 18.51 3.82
CA ALA A 109 -5.91 17.56 4.28
C ALA A 109 -5.45 16.09 4.23
N PHE A 110 -4.32 15.81 3.58
CA PHE A 110 -3.81 14.46 3.36
C PHE A 110 -2.67 14.12 4.32
N ALA A 111 -2.58 12.86 4.70
CA ALA A 111 -1.51 12.36 5.54
C ALA A 111 -0.19 12.30 4.75
N GLY A 112 0.92 12.57 5.46
CA GLY A 112 2.26 12.41 4.90
C GLY A 112 2.53 10.96 4.45
N PRO A 113 3.50 10.73 3.55
CA PRO A 113 3.73 9.40 2.96
C PRO A 113 4.16 8.32 3.96
N TYR A 114 4.64 8.73 5.15
CA TYR A 114 4.99 7.83 6.25
C TYR A 114 3.78 7.29 7.02
N ILE A 115 2.56 7.76 6.73
CA ILE A 115 1.31 7.22 7.27
C ILE A 115 0.59 6.48 6.12
N VAL A 116 0.21 5.23 6.36
CA VAL A 116 -0.50 4.36 5.42
C VAL A 116 -1.75 3.78 6.06
N ASP A 117 -2.66 3.26 5.24
CA ASP A 117 -4.04 2.99 5.66
C ASP A 117 -4.18 1.87 6.69
N ALA A 118 -3.38 0.81 6.61
CA ALA A 118 -3.49 -0.34 7.51
C ALA A 118 -2.17 -1.13 7.58
N HIS A 119 -2.13 -2.12 8.47
CA HIS A 119 -1.03 -3.10 8.54
C HIS A 119 -0.99 -4.07 7.35
N SER A 120 -1.98 -4.00 6.45
CA SER A 120 -2.02 -4.75 5.20
C SER A 120 -2.45 -3.87 4.03
N TYR A 121 -2.20 -4.35 2.81
CA TYR A 121 -2.59 -3.65 1.58
C TYR A 121 -2.97 -4.64 0.47
N SER A 122 -3.90 -4.22 -0.40
CA SER A 122 -4.15 -4.92 -1.67
C SER A 122 -3.12 -4.50 -2.70
N GLN A 123 -2.72 -5.42 -3.58
CA GLN A 123 -1.70 -5.20 -4.60
C GLN A 123 -2.24 -4.48 -5.84
N SER A 124 -3.57 -4.31 -5.97
CA SER A 124 -4.21 -3.90 -7.22
C SER A 124 -5.40 -2.93 -7.03
N GLN A 125 -5.57 -2.33 -5.86
CA GLN A 125 -6.70 -1.47 -5.54
C GLN A 125 -6.25 -0.08 -5.11
N ASP A 126 -7.15 0.89 -5.33
CA ASP A 126 -7.06 2.20 -4.70
C ASP A 126 -7.17 2.07 -3.19
N VAL A 127 -6.44 2.91 -2.46
CA VAL A 127 -6.55 3.03 -1.00
C VAL A 127 -7.23 4.35 -0.69
N ILE A 128 -8.41 4.30 -0.06
CA ILE A 128 -9.19 5.49 0.30
C ILE A 128 -9.58 5.41 1.77
N ASN A 129 -8.93 6.24 2.59
CA ASN A 129 -9.30 6.43 3.99
C ASN A 129 -9.48 7.91 4.27
N LEU A 130 -10.74 8.31 4.43
CA LEU A 130 -11.11 9.72 4.57
C LEU A 130 -10.95 10.23 6.01
N ASN A 131 -10.81 9.34 6.98
CA ASN A 131 -10.72 9.66 8.40
C ASN A 131 -9.63 8.83 9.08
N ALA A 132 -8.43 8.81 8.49
CA ALA A 132 -7.31 8.05 8.99
C ALA A 132 -6.90 8.56 10.38
N VAL A 133 -6.82 7.64 11.32
CA VAL A 133 -6.34 7.90 12.69
C VAL A 133 -5.18 6.94 12.94
N VAL A 134 -4.03 7.50 13.30
CA VAL A 134 -2.82 6.70 13.58
C VAL A 134 -3.00 6.02 14.93
N ASP A 135 -3.04 4.70 14.93
CA ASP A 135 -3.25 3.87 16.13
C ASP A 135 -2.14 2.81 16.26
N ASP A 136 -0.89 3.29 16.29
CA ASP A 136 0.30 2.42 16.40
C ASP A 136 0.63 2.02 17.86
N ASP A 137 -0.02 2.63 18.85
CA ASP A 137 0.16 2.31 20.27
C ASP A 137 -1.22 2.32 20.96
N PRO A 138 -1.81 1.14 21.24
CA PRO A 138 -3.12 1.07 21.89
C PRO A 138 -3.11 1.61 23.33
N VAL A 139 -1.93 1.79 23.94
CA VAL A 139 -1.76 2.32 25.30
C VAL A 139 -1.64 3.84 25.27
N ASN A 140 -0.97 4.41 24.25
CA ASN A 140 -0.87 5.85 24.02
C ASN A 140 -1.15 6.19 22.56
N PRO A 141 -2.42 6.12 22.12
CA PRO A 141 -2.74 6.38 20.74
C PRO A 141 -2.24 7.77 20.38
N ARG A 142 -1.38 7.85 19.35
CA ARG A 142 -0.88 9.13 18.79
C ARG A 142 -1.98 9.77 17.96
N ASN A 143 -3.14 9.94 18.59
CA ASN A 143 -4.26 10.70 18.08
C ASN A 143 -3.82 12.16 18.04
N SER A 144 -3.35 12.62 16.88
CA SER A 144 -3.05 14.04 16.65
C SER A 144 -4.31 14.94 16.70
N GLY A 145 -5.46 14.42 17.15
CA GLY A 145 -6.75 15.08 17.19
C GLY A 145 -7.29 15.47 15.81
N ARG A 146 -6.57 15.15 14.73
CA ARG A 146 -6.90 15.48 13.35
C ARG A 146 -6.87 14.20 12.53
N SER A 147 -8.05 13.70 12.18
CA SER A 147 -8.16 12.72 11.11
C SER A 147 -7.58 13.32 9.83
N GLN A 148 -6.71 12.56 9.18
CA GLN A 148 -6.14 12.92 7.89
C GLN A 148 -6.71 12.02 6.81
N ARG A 149 -6.61 12.44 5.54
CA ARG A 149 -7.01 11.60 4.41
C ARG A 149 -5.82 10.84 3.87
N ILE A 150 -6.00 9.56 3.59
CA ILE A 150 -5.07 8.77 2.78
C ILE A 150 -5.82 8.46 1.49
N HIS A 151 -5.20 8.84 0.37
CA HIS A 151 -5.73 8.51 -0.94
C HIS A 151 -4.55 8.14 -1.84
N MET A 152 -4.51 6.86 -2.21
CA MET A 152 -3.49 6.28 -3.08
C MET A 152 -4.23 5.67 -4.28
N GLU A 153 -4.12 6.33 -5.43
CA GLU A 153 -4.71 5.88 -6.69
C GLU A 153 -3.77 4.81 -7.30
N PHE A 154 -4.26 3.60 -7.53
CA PHE A 154 -3.47 2.51 -8.10
C PHE A 154 -2.97 2.89 -9.50
N ILE A 155 -1.69 2.60 -9.76
CA ILE A 155 -1.05 2.87 -11.04
C ILE A 155 -0.72 1.59 -11.77
N ALA A 156 0.06 0.72 -11.12
CA ALA A 156 0.44 -0.56 -11.70
C ALA A 156 1.01 -1.48 -10.62
N ASN A 157 1.08 -2.78 -10.93
CA ASN A 157 1.81 -3.77 -10.17
C ASN A 157 2.56 -4.71 -11.11
N ALA A 158 3.47 -5.48 -10.54
CA ALA A 158 4.11 -6.61 -11.19
C ALA A 158 4.75 -7.51 -10.14
N PHE A 159 4.92 -8.78 -10.45
CA PHE A 159 5.85 -9.64 -9.73
C PHE A 159 6.58 -10.57 -10.69
N ASP A 160 7.76 -11.00 -10.25
CA ASP A 160 8.57 -12.01 -10.91
C ASP A 160 7.86 -13.37 -10.89
N ARG A 161 7.55 -13.91 -12.07
CA ARG A 161 6.92 -15.23 -12.22
C ARG A 161 7.91 -16.28 -12.73
N ASP A 162 9.12 -15.90 -13.08
CA ASP A 162 10.15 -16.84 -13.51
C ASP A 162 10.57 -17.74 -12.33
N GLY A 163 10.94 -18.98 -12.60
CA GLY A 163 11.32 -19.96 -11.56
C GLY A 163 10.15 -20.63 -10.82
N MET A 164 8.94 -20.05 -10.78
CA MET A 164 7.78 -20.62 -10.06
C MET A 164 7.10 -21.84 -10.72
N GLY A 165 7.81 -22.57 -11.59
CA GLY A 165 7.29 -23.72 -12.35
C GLY A 165 6.25 -23.37 -13.43
N ASP A 166 5.70 -24.39 -14.07
CA ASP A 166 4.74 -24.22 -15.19
C ASP A 166 3.35 -23.77 -14.71
N VAL A 167 2.94 -24.21 -13.52
CA VAL A 167 1.61 -23.95 -12.96
C VAL A 167 1.76 -23.19 -11.66
N LEU A 168 1.20 -21.98 -11.61
CA LEU A 168 1.13 -21.21 -10.38
C LEU A 168 -0.01 -21.75 -9.50
N PRO A 169 0.15 -21.88 -8.18
CA PRO A 169 -0.96 -22.26 -7.30
C PRO A 169 -2.13 -21.28 -7.45
N GLU A 170 -3.37 -21.79 -7.36
CA GLU A 170 -4.61 -21.00 -7.50
C GLU A 170 -4.62 -19.76 -6.61
N ALA A 171 -4.03 -19.89 -5.42
CA ALA A 171 -3.89 -18.80 -4.46
C ALA A 171 -3.11 -17.60 -5.00
N PHE A 172 -2.32 -17.70 -6.08
CA PHE A 172 -1.61 -16.57 -6.69
C PHE A 172 -2.09 -16.27 -8.11
N ASP A 173 -3.12 -16.99 -8.60
CA ASP A 173 -3.71 -16.80 -9.92
C ASP A 173 -4.78 -15.70 -9.93
N GLN A 174 -4.40 -14.50 -9.48
CA GLN A 174 -5.28 -13.33 -9.51
C GLN A 174 -5.05 -12.52 -10.79
N SER A 175 -6.11 -12.32 -11.58
CA SER A 175 -6.04 -11.57 -12.85
C SER A 175 -5.66 -10.08 -12.67
N ALA A 176 -5.89 -9.52 -11.48
CA ALA A 176 -5.54 -8.14 -11.14
C ALA A 176 -4.05 -7.96 -10.77
N ILE A 177 -3.31 -9.07 -10.66
CA ILE A 177 -1.88 -9.07 -10.35
C ILE A 177 -1.11 -9.45 -11.61
N ASN A 178 -0.24 -8.55 -12.06
CA ASN A 178 0.53 -8.74 -13.28
C ASN A 178 1.73 -9.67 -13.04
N LYS A 179 1.78 -10.75 -13.83
CA LYS A 179 2.84 -11.77 -13.80
C LYS A 179 3.87 -11.43 -14.87
N VAL A 180 5.13 -11.25 -14.49
CA VAL A 180 6.21 -10.95 -15.44
C VAL A 180 7.05 -12.20 -15.67
N LEU A 181 7.20 -12.57 -16.94
CA LEU A 181 8.11 -13.62 -17.41
C LEU A 181 9.14 -12.95 -18.32
N ASP A 182 10.28 -12.57 -17.75
CA ASP A 182 11.40 -11.97 -18.48
C ASP A 182 12.62 -12.91 -18.60
N GLY A 183 12.53 -14.09 -17.99
CA GLY A 183 13.54 -15.14 -18.04
C GLY A 183 14.64 -14.98 -17.00
N GLU A 184 14.51 -14.04 -16.06
CA GLU A 184 15.47 -13.79 -14.98
C GLU A 184 14.82 -14.02 -13.60
N PRO A 185 14.79 -15.27 -13.09
CA PRO A 185 14.30 -15.54 -11.74
C PRO A 185 14.96 -14.64 -10.69
N GLY A 186 14.15 -14.15 -9.76
CA GLY A 186 14.55 -13.20 -8.74
C GLY A 186 14.49 -11.74 -9.17
N LYS A 187 13.96 -11.41 -10.36
CA LYS A 187 13.93 -10.03 -10.85
C LYS A 187 12.58 -9.66 -11.45
N VAL A 188 12.17 -8.42 -11.22
CA VAL A 188 10.99 -7.85 -11.88
C VAL A 188 11.24 -6.41 -12.28
N SER A 189 10.83 -6.05 -13.49
CA SER A 189 10.82 -4.67 -13.97
C SER A 189 9.40 -4.18 -14.27
N LEU A 190 9.00 -3.10 -13.62
CA LEU A 190 7.70 -2.45 -13.79
C LEU A 190 7.88 -1.08 -14.44
N THR A 191 7.33 -0.90 -15.65
CA THR A 191 7.32 0.39 -16.34
C THR A 191 5.91 0.98 -16.34
N PHE A 192 5.79 2.25 -15.99
CA PHE A 192 4.53 2.99 -16.07
C PHE A 192 4.77 4.43 -16.53
N THR A 193 3.73 5.05 -17.10
CA THR A 193 3.76 6.48 -17.45
C THR A 193 2.89 7.24 -16.45
N PRO A 194 3.47 8.12 -15.61
CA PRO A 194 2.73 8.93 -14.64
C PRO A 194 1.55 9.67 -15.30
N PRO A 195 0.30 9.41 -14.90
CA PRO A 195 -0.85 10.13 -15.46
C PRO A 195 -0.92 11.58 -14.99
N ARG A 196 -0.24 11.91 -13.88
CA ARG A 196 -0.30 13.21 -13.20
C ARG A 196 1.08 13.59 -12.65
N ASN A 197 1.32 14.89 -12.47
CA ASN A 197 2.49 15.36 -11.70
C ASN A 197 2.23 15.09 -10.22
N GLY A 198 3.27 14.71 -9.48
CA GLY A 198 3.21 14.68 -8.01
C GLY A 198 3.95 13.50 -7.40
N LEU A 199 3.55 13.15 -6.18
CA LEU A 199 4.16 12.10 -5.40
C LEU A 199 3.60 10.73 -5.81
N TYR A 200 4.50 9.81 -6.09
CA TYR A 200 4.19 8.40 -6.26
C TYR A 200 4.83 7.65 -5.10
N GLN A 201 4.09 6.68 -4.58
CA GLN A 201 4.50 5.82 -3.49
C GLN A 201 4.39 4.39 -3.96
N PHE A 202 5.43 3.59 -3.74
CA PHE A 202 5.45 2.19 -4.12
C PHE A 202 5.86 1.32 -2.93
N VAL A 203 5.54 0.04 -3.03
CA VAL A 203 5.89 -0.97 -2.03
C VAL A 203 6.55 -2.16 -2.72
N VAL A 204 7.55 -2.74 -2.06
CA VAL A 204 8.32 -3.91 -2.50
C VAL A 204 8.28 -4.98 -1.41
N GLY A 205 8.09 -6.22 -1.82
CA GLY A 205 8.20 -7.40 -0.95
C GLY A 205 8.29 -8.67 -1.79
N GLY A 206 8.38 -9.83 -1.15
CA GLY A 206 8.32 -11.11 -1.87
C GLY A 206 6.91 -11.69 -1.99
N ILE A 207 6.75 -12.63 -2.91
CA ILE A 207 5.54 -13.41 -3.17
C ILE A 207 5.92 -14.85 -3.52
N ASN A 208 5.14 -15.82 -3.04
CA ASN A 208 5.29 -17.24 -3.38
C ASN A 208 6.75 -17.73 -3.44
N PRO A 209 7.52 -17.58 -2.36
CA PRO A 209 8.91 -18.00 -2.40
C PRO A 209 9.00 -19.53 -2.50
N ASP A 210 10.10 -20.04 -3.04
CA ASP A 210 10.33 -21.48 -3.12
C ASP A 210 10.41 -22.12 -1.73
N GLU A 211 10.22 -23.44 -1.69
CA GLU A 211 10.07 -24.22 -0.45
C GLU A 211 11.23 -24.06 0.54
N ASP A 212 12.44 -23.75 0.05
CA ASP A 212 13.65 -23.59 0.85
C ASP A 212 13.75 -22.23 1.56
N ILE A 213 12.88 -21.26 1.21
CA ILE A 213 12.78 -19.98 1.90
C ILE A 213 11.82 -20.08 3.09
N ASP A 214 12.38 -20.05 4.29
CA ASP A 214 11.60 -20.05 5.53
C ASP A 214 10.81 -18.74 5.71
N THR A 215 9.49 -18.82 5.61
CA THR A 215 8.54 -17.72 5.89
C THR A 215 7.87 -17.82 7.26
N SER A 216 8.13 -18.91 7.99
CA SER A 216 7.45 -19.25 9.25
C SER A 216 7.90 -18.41 10.44
N LYS A 217 9.15 -17.91 10.43
CA LYS A 217 9.64 -17.08 11.54
C LYS A 217 9.09 -15.65 11.41
N ILE A 218 8.38 -15.24 12.46
CA ILE A 218 7.89 -13.87 12.61
C ILE A 218 8.95 -13.07 13.37
N GLY A 219 9.52 -12.03 12.75
CA GLY A 219 10.52 -11.15 13.37
C GLY A 219 11.58 -10.63 12.39
N ALA A 220 12.58 -9.92 12.91
CA ALA A 220 13.64 -9.28 12.12
C ALA A 220 14.58 -10.27 11.39
N GLY A 221 14.55 -11.56 11.75
CA GLY A 221 15.47 -12.58 11.24
C GLY A 221 15.21 -13.11 9.82
N ASN A 222 14.06 -12.80 9.20
CA ASN A 222 13.67 -13.34 7.89
C ASN A 222 13.52 -12.26 6.81
N ARG A 223 14.38 -11.23 6.85
CA ARG A 223 14.42 -10.19 5.82
C ARG A 223 15.55 -10.43 4.85
N TYR A 224 15.25 -10.23 3.58
CA TYR A 224 16.11 -10.46 2.44
C TYR A 224 16.48 -9.12 1.79
N PRO A 225 17.77 -8.89 1.48
CA PRO A 225 18.22 -7.67 0.83
C PRO A 225 17.90 -7.70 -0.66
N VAL A 226 16.94 -6.89 -1.10
CA VAL A 226 16.57 -6.75 -2.52
C VAL A 226 17.05 -5.40 -3.05
N ASN A 227 17.70 -5.38 -4.20
CA ASN A 227 18.19 -4.16 -4.82
C ASN A 227 17.07 -3.53 -5.65
N VAL A 228 16.71 -2.29 -5.34
CA VAL A 228 15.73 -1.52 -6.10
C VAL A 228 16.45 -0.44 -6.90
N HIS A 229 16.15 -0.35 -8.19
CA HIS A 229 16.61 0.73 -9.07
C HIS A 229 15.42 1.41 -9.73
N VAL A 230 15.42 2.74 -9.77
CA VAL A 230 14.40 3.56 -10.44
C VAL A 230 15.06 4.33 -11.60
N SER A 231 14.71 3.95 -12.82
CA SER A 231 15.12 4.69 -14.01
C SER A 231 14.20 5.89 -14.24
N PHE A 232 14.73 7.08 -13.97
CA PHE A 232 14.05 8.34 -14.25
C PHE A 232 14.27 8.78 -15.70
N PRO A 233 13.30 9.44 -16.35
CA PRO A 233 13.48 10.02 -17.67
C PRO A 233 14.59 11.09 -17.63
N SER A 234 15.43 11.13 -18.67
CA SER A 234 16.42 12.19 -18.85
C SER A 234 15.73 13.57 -18.89
N ARG A 235 16.25 14.53 -18.13
CA ARG A 235 15.73 15.90 -18.07
C ARG A 235 15.85 16.64 -19.39
#